data_AF-A0A4S4E0L4-F1
#
_entry.id   AF-A0A4S4E0L4-F1
#
_cell.length_a   1.000
_cell.length_b   1.000
_cell.length_c   1.000
_cell.angle_alpha   90.00
_cell.angle_beta   90.00
_cell.angle_gamma   90.00
#
_symmetry.space_group_name_H-M   'P 1'
#
loop_
_entity.id
_entity.type
_entity.pdbx_description
1 polymer ?
#
loop_
_entity_poly.entity_id
_entity_poly.type
_entity_poly.pdbx_seq_one_letter_code
_entity_poly.pdbx_strand_id
1 'polypeptide(L)'
;MAFNLSAVSLTTLLLLASCSSFLFGVSEANSYSSSSHHHLVKGLSWSFYEYECPKLESIVRKHLKKVFKEDIGQAAGLLRVHFHDCFVQGCDGSVLLEGSASKPSEQEAPPNLSLKATAFEIINDLHALVQKECGRVVSCADITTLAARDSVYLASSSYSSSSHHHLVKGLSWSFYEYECPKLESIVRKHLKKVFKEDIGQAAGLLRVHFHDCFVQGCDGSVLLEGSASKPSEQEAPPNLSLRATAFEIINDLHALVQKECGRVVSCADITTLAARDSVYLSGGPEYDVPLGRRDSLTFATRNVTLENLPAPTHNASFLLTFAAKKKFDATDLVALSGGHTIGLSHCTSFENRLYPTQDPTVDTDFASDLKVICPTTNSTNTTVLDIRTPNKFDNKYYVDLLHQQGLFTSDQDLYTDERTRDIVESFAHDQNLFYEKFASAMIKMGQLSVLTGGKGEIRANCSVTNSDNLDLASVVVVEEDLETAAELR
;
A
#
# COMPACT_ATOMS: atom_id res chain seq x y z
N MET A 1 17.29 -47.98 -39.26
CA MET A 1 17.75 -46.88 -38.39
C MET A 1 16.70 -46.66 -37.32
N ALA A 2 16.87 -47.33 -36.18
CA ALA A 2 16.05 -47.15 -35.00
C ALA A 2 16.80 -46.21 -34.07
N PHE A 3 16.21 -45.07 -33.72
CA PHE A 3 16.75 -44.19 -32.68
C PHE A 3 16.21 -44.62 -31.32
N ASN A 4 17.17 -44.83 -30.42
CA ASN A 4 17.05 -45.38 -29.10
C ASN A 4 16.69 -44.25 -28.12
N LEU A 5 15.51 -44.30 -27.48
CA LEU A 5 15.20 -43.46 -26.33
C LEU A 5 15.71 -44.14 -25.07
N SER A 6 16.82 -43.63 -24.52
CA SER A 6 17.40 -44.09 -23.27
C SER A 6 17.17 -43.07 -22.17
N ALA A 7 16.48 -43.52 -21.11
CA ALA A 7 16.65 -43.12 -19.71
C ALA A 7 16.48 -41.64 -19.33
N VAL A 8 15.23 -41.21 -19.16
CA VAL A 8 14.91 -40.26 -18.08
C VAL A 8 14.90 -41.07 -16.78
N SER A 9 15.82 -40.76 -15.88
CA SER A 9 15.98 -41.43 -14.59
C SER A 9 14.69 -41.37 -13.77
N LEU A 10 14.34 -42.48 -13.11
CA LEU A 10 13.20 -42.63 -12.21
C LEU A 10 13.18 -41.57 -11.08
N THR A 11 14.32 -40.94 -10.78
CA THR A 11 14.45 -39.84 -9.82
C THR A 11 13.76 -38.54 -10.27
N THR A 12 13.65 -38.27 -11.57
CA THR A 12 13.02 -37.04 -12.07
C THR A 12 11.48 -37.12 -12.04
N LEU A 13 10.91 -38.33 -12.07
CA LEU A 13 9.46 -38.55 -11.98
C LEU A 13 8.93 -38.45 -10.53
N LEU A 14 9.74 -38.81 -9.54
CA LEU A 14 9.40 -38.71 -8.10
C LEU A 14 9.44 -37.27 -7.55
N LEU A 15 10.23 -36.39 -8.16
CA LEU A 15 10.28 -34.96 -7.82
C LEU A 15 9.05 -34.18 -8.36
N LEU A 16 8.43 -34.63 -9.46
CA LEU A 16 7.21 -34.01 -10.00
C LEU A 16 5.94 -34.51 -9.29
N ALA A 17 5.94 -35.75 -8.78
CA ALA A 17 4.83 -36.30 -8.01
C ALA A 17 4.74 -35.72 -6.59
N SER A 18 5.85 -35.32 -5.97
CA SER A 18 5.86 -34.66 -4.64
C SER A 18 5.48 -33.17 -4.69
N CYS A 19 5.68 -32.50 -5.84
CA CYS A 19 5.24 -31.12 -6.03
C CYS A 19 3.74 -31.01 -6.34
N SER A 20 3.15 -32.06 -6.91
CA SER A 20 1.71 -32.11 -7.21
C SER A 20 0.86 -32.35 -5.94
N SER A 21 1.40 -33.05 -4.94
CA SER A 21 0.71 -33.26 -3.66
C SER A 21 0.66 -32.01 -2.77
N PHE A 22 1.45 -30.97 -3.07
CA PHE A 22 1.34 -29.66 -2.41
C PHE A 22 0.29 -28.74 -3.06
N LEU A 23 -0.14 -29.03 -4.29
CA LEU A 23 -1.14 -28.23 -5.01
C LEU A 23 -2.58 -28.76 -4.84
N PHE A 24 -2.77 -29.98 -4.35
CA PHE A 24 -4.10 -30.52 -4.04
C PHE A 24 -4.52 -30.39 -2.56
N GLY A 25 -3.62 -29.91 -1.67
CA GLY A 25 -3.96 -29.65 -0.26
C GLY A 25 -4.74 -28.35 -0.01
N VAL A 26 -4.81 -27.44 -0.99
CA VAL A 26 -5.51 -26.15 -0.83
C VAL A 26 -7.01 -26.29 -1.08
N SER A 27 -7.42 -27.26 -1.92
CA SER A 27 -8.84 -27.46 -2.25
C SER A 27 -9.61 -28.32 -1.23
N GLU A 28 -8.92 -29.12 -0.40
CA GLU A 28 -9.58 -29.82 0.72
C GLU A 28 -9.70 -28.96 1.98
N ALA A 29 -8.87 -27.92 2.14
CA ALA A 29 -8.94 -27.00 3.27
C ALA A 29 -10.19 -26.09 3.23
N ASN A 30 -10.73 -25.80 2.03
CA ASN A 30 -11.91 -24.95 1.85
C ASN A 30 -13.27 -25.67 2.02
N SER A 31 -13.28 -26.98 2.34
CA SER A 31 -14.52 -27.71 2.64
C SER A 31 -14.79 -27.92 4.14
N TYR A 32 -13.90 -27.47 5.03
CA TYR A 32 -14.10 -27.52 6.48
C TYR A 32 -14.60 -26.18 7.04
N SER A 33 -15.85 -25.85 6.75
CA SER A 33 -16.57 -24.82 7.49
C SER A 33 -17.33 -25.45 8.67
N SER A 34 -17.10 -24.86 9.85
CA SER A 34 -17.80 -25.05 11.13
C SER A 34 -17.45 -26.32 11.94
N SER A 35 -16.60 -26.14 12.97
CA SER A 35 -16.56 -26.86 14.28
C SER A 35 -15.21 -27.39 14.79
N SER A 36 -14.08 -27.22 14.12
CA SER A 36 -12.79 -27.65 14.69
C SER A 36 -12.19 -26.57 15.60
N HIS A 37 -12.46 -26.65 16.90
CA HIS A 37 -11.50 -26.15 17.88
C HIS A 37 -10.14 -26.78 17.56
N HIS A 38 -9.15 -26.00 17.11
CA HIS A 38 -7.78 -26.47 17.06
C HIS A 38 -7.39 -26.89 18.48
N HIS A 39 -7.26 -28.19 18.71
CA HIS A 39 -6.89 -28.74 20.00
C HIS A 39 -5.45 -28.33 20.31
N LEU A 40 -5.29 -27.23 21.06
CA LEU A 40 -4.02 -26.91 21.70
C LEU A 40 -3.62 -28.07 22.61
N VAL A 41 -2.37 -28.52 22.50
CA VAL A 41 -1.81 -29.49 23.45
C VAL A 41 -1.93 -28.92 24.85
N LYS A 42 -2.41 -29.73 25.79
CA LYS A 42 -2.63 -29.32 27.19
C LYS A 42 -1.35 -28.71 27.76
N GLY A 43 -1.42 -27.44 28.15
CA GLY A 43 -0.29 -26.68 28.71
C GLY A 43 0.26 -25.59 27.77
N LEU A 44 -0.12 -25.58 26.49
CA LEU A 44 0.24 -24.50 25.56
C LEU A 44 -0.80 -23.37 25.57
N SER A 45 -0.34 -22.14 25.33
CA SER A 45 -1.19 -20.94 25.20
C SER A 45 -0.66 -20.01 24.12
N TRP A 46 -1.55 -19.46 23.30
CA TRP A 46 -1.21 -18.44 22.30
C TRP A 46 -0.69 -17.14 22.93
N SER A 47 -1.12 -16.85 24.15
CA SER A 47 -0.80 -15.62 24.89
C SER A 47 0.20 -15.83 26.02
N PHE A 48 0.93 -16.96 26.04
CA PHE A 48 1.80 -17.35 27.17
C PHE A 48 2.78 -16.24 27.58
N TYR A 49 3.36 -15.52 26.62
CA TYR A 49 4.38 -14.48 26.87
C TYR A 49 3.83 -13.04 26.94
N GLU A 50 2.52 -12.81 26.80
CA GLU A 50 1.97 -11.44 26.74
C GLU A 50 2.27 -10.61 27.98
N TYR A 51 2.38 -11.24 29.15
CA TYR A 51 2.68 -10.57 30.42
C TYR A 51 4.17 -10.55 30.75
N GLU A 52 4.87 -11.66 30.50
CA GLU A 52 6.29 -11.83 30.88
C GLU A 52 7.26 -11.20 29.87
N CYS A 53 6.89 -11.16 28.58
CA CYS A 53 7.68 -10.54 27.51
C CYS A 53 6.75 -9.95 26.44
N PRO A 54 6.01 -8.85 26.74
CA PRO A 54 5.03 -8.25 25.83
C PRO A 54 5.64 -7.80 24.48
N LYS A 55 6.96 -7.59 24.43
CA LYS A 55 7.67 -7.17 23.22
C LYS A 55 8.19 -8.34 22.38
N LEU A 56 8.05 -9.60 22.80
CA LEU A 56 8.65 -10.77 22.15
C LEU A 56 8.39 -10.79 20.65
N GLU A 57 7.12 -10.79 20.24
CA GLU A 57 6.76 -10.88 18.82
C GLU A 57 7.29 -9.67 18.03
N SER A 58 7.28 -8.48 18.63
CA SER A 58 7.77 -7.27 17.97
C SER A 58 9.27 -7.31 17.70
N ILE A 59 10.05 -7.89 18.62
CA ILE A 59 11.50 -8.09 18.46
C ILE A 59 11.77 -9.08 17.34
N VAL A 60 11.09 -10.24 17.38
CA VAL A 60 11.22 -11.29 16.36
C VAL A 60 10.89 -10.74 14.98
N ARG A 61 9.70 -10.15 14.79
CA ARG A 61 9.29 -9.60 13.50
C ARG A 61 10.21 -8.49 13.01
N LYS A 62 10.66 -7.58 13.88
CA LYS A 62 11.55 -6.48 13.50
C LYS A 62 12.91 -6.98 13.01
N HIS A 63 13.50 -7.94 13.73
CA HIS A 63 14.78 -8.52 13.34
C HIS A 63 14.66 -9.32 12.04
N LEU A 64 13.65 -10.19 11.92
CA LEU A 64 13.42 -10.97 10.71
C LEU A 64 13.13 -10.10 9.48
N LYS A 65 12.39 -8.99 9.63
CA LYS A 65 12.22 -8.01 8.54
C LYS A 65 13.55 -7.48 8.02
N LYS A 66 14.51 -7.20 8.91
CA LYS A 66 15.86 -6.76 8.51
C LYS A 66 16.59 -7.87 7.76
N VAL A 67 16.58 -9.09 8.30
CA VAL A 67 17.24 -10.25 7.68
C VAL A 67 16.65 -10.55 6.29
N PHE A 68 15.33 -10.55 6.15
CA PHE A 68 14.66 -10.89 4.89
C PHE A 68 14.77 -9.78 3.83
N LYS A 69 15.02 -8.54 4.25
CA LYS A 69 15.38 -7.46 3.33
C LYS A 69 16.72 -7.73 2.63
N GLU A 70 17.65 -8.41 3.32
CA GLU A 70 18.96 -8.79 2.77
C GLU A 70 18.88 -10.11 1.98
N ASP A 71 18.26 -11.15 2.55
CA ASP A 71 18.06 -12.45 1.89
C ASP A 71 16.75 -13.13 2.36
N ILE A 72 15.71 -13.07 1.52
CA ILE A 72 14.42 -13.73 1.78
C ILE A 72 14.55 -15.27 1.88
N GLY A 73 15.60 -15.85 1.28
CA GLY A 73 15.89 -17.28 1.36
C GLY A 73 16.21 -17.74 2.77
N GLN A 74 16.45 -16.84 3.73
CA GLN A 74 16.59 -17.17 5.15
C GLN A 74 15.27 -17.62 5.78
N ALA A 75 14.12 -17.17 5.28
CA ALA A 75 12.80 -17.62 5.75
C ALA A 75 12.62 -19.13 5.59
N ALA A 76 12.99 -19.67 4.42
CA ALA A 76 12.98 -21.12 4.18
C ALA A 76 14.00 -21.86 5.06
N GLY A 77 15.13 -21.22 5.38
CA GLY A 77 16.13 -21.76 6.30
C GLY A 77 15.58 -21.94 7.71
N LEU A 78 14.94 -20.90 8.26
CA LEU A 78 14.32 -20.91 9.59
C LEU A 78 13.17 -21.93 9.68
N LEU A 79 12.34 -22.01 8.65
CA LEU A 79 11.29 -23.03 8.54
C LEU A 79 11.86 -24.45 8.59
N ARG A 80 12.96 -24.67 7.87
CA ARG A 80 13.61 -25.97 7.81
C ARG A 80 14.25 -26.35 9.15
N VAL A 81 14.87 -25.41 9.86
CA VAL A 81 15.40 -25.65 11.21
C VAL A 81 14.27 -26.07 12.15
N HIS A 82 13.16 -25.33 12.20
CA HIS A 82 12.01 -25.68 13.03
C HIS A 82 11.41 -27.05 12.66
N PHE A 83 11.28 -27.35 11.37
CA PHE A 83 10.81 -28.65 10.91
C PHE A 83 11.73 -29.79 11.39
N HIS A 84 13.05 -29.62 11.28
CA HIS A 84 14.00 -30.64 11.68
C HIS A 84 13.99 -30.86 13.20
N ASP A 85 13.88 -29.79 14.01
CA ASP A 85 13.70 -29.88 15.47
C ASP A 85 12.48 -30.73 15.85
N CYS A 86 11.32 -30.40 15.27
CA CYS A 86 10.06 -31.02 15.64
C CYS A 86 9.94 -32.51 15.29
N PHE A 87 10.67 -33.02 14.29
CA PHE A 87 10.47 -34.36 13.73
C PHE A 87 11.41 -35.44 14.28
N VAL A 88 12.40 -35.06 15.09
CA VAL A 88 13.31 -36.03 15.73
C VAL A 88 12.83 -36.35 17.15
N GLN A 89 12.76 -35.35 18.03
CA GLN A 89 12.40 -35.51 19.45
C GLN A 89 11.31 -34.53 19.93
N GLY A 90 10.64 -33.86 19.00
CA GLY A 90 9.66 -32.82 19.31
C GLY A 90 10.28 -31.43 19.27
N CYS A 91 9.43 -30.40 19.26
CA CYS A 91 9.88 -29.01 19.09
C CYS A 91 10.48 -28.46 20.40
N ASP A 92 11.65 -28.94 20.81
CA ASP A 92 12.30 -28.63 22.09
C ASP A 92 13.58 -27.79 21.95
N GLY A 93 13.96 -27.42 20.73
CA GLY A 93 15.16 -26.63 20.42
C GLY A 93 16.46 -27.43 20.49
N SER A 94 16.40 -28.75 20.61
CA SER A 94 17.59 -29.62 20.67
C SER A 94 18.43 -29.59 19.39
N VAL A 95 17.83 -29.27 18.24
CA VAL A 95 18.56 -29.09 16.96
C VAL A 95 19.58 -27.94 17.01
N LEU A 96 19.44 -27.01 17.97
CA LEU A 96 20.32 -25.84 18.12
C LEU A 96 21.57 -26.12 18.96
N LEU A 97 21.62 -27.27 19.62
CA LEU A 97 22.71 -27.59 20.54
C LEU A 97 23.92 -28.09 19.75
N GLU A 98 25.09 -27.50 20.00
CA GLU A 98 26.35 -28.00 19.45
C GLU A 98 26.84 -29.24 20.20
N GLY A 99 27.53 -30.12 19.47
CA GLY A 99 28.03 -31.37 20.00
C GLY A 99 29.33 -31.20 20.75
N SER A 100 29.78 -32.29 21.38
CA SER A 100 31.13 -32.40 21.91
C SER A 100 31.81 -33.63 21.31
N ALA A 101 33.13 -33.69 21.39
CA ALA A 101 33.91 -34.84 20.94
C ALA A 101 33.44 -36.19 21.55
N SER A 102 32.80 -36.15 22.73
CA SER A 102 32.24 -37.32 23.43
C SER A 102 30.75 -37.58 23.17
N LYS A 103 30.02 -36.62 22.59
CA LYS A 103 28.57 -36.70 22.38
C LYS A 103 28.18 -35.85 21.17
N PRO A 104 28.01 -36.47 19.99
CA PRO A 104 27.55 -35.76 18.79
C PRO A 104 26.19 -35.12 19.06
N SER A 105 26.00 -33.92 18.55
CA SER A 105 24.73 -33.21 18.67
C SER A 105 23.72 -33.63 17.62
N GLU A 106 22.45 -33.26 17.86
CA GLU A 106 21.44 -33.31 16.82
C GLU A 106 21.80 -32.43 15.63
N GLN A 107 22.39 -31.24 15.86
CA GLN A 107 22.80 -30.32 14.80
C GLN A 107 23.78 -30.97 13.80
N GLU A 108 24.68 -31.83 14.29
CA GLU A 108 25.69 -32.52 13.49
C GLU A 108 25.19 -33.82 12.84
N ALA A 109 23.93 -34.22 13.08
CA ALA A 109 23.37 -35.42 12.48
C ALA A 109 23.31 -35.28 10.94
N PRO A 110 23.52 -36.37 10.16
CA PRO A 110 23.57 -36.29 8.70
C PRO A 110 22.41 -35.56 8.02
N PRO A 111 21.13 -35.70 8.45
CA PRO A 111 20.03 -34.93 7.86
C PRO A 111 20.14 -33.42 8.09
N ASN A 112 20.76 -33.02 9.22
CA ASN A 112 20.87 -31.65 9.70
C ASN A 112 22.09 -30.91 9.11
N LEU A 113 23.05 -31.63 8.53
CA LEU A 113 24.21 -31.04 7.82
C LEU A 113 23.83 -30.15 6.62
N SER A 114 22.59 -30.24 6.14
CA SER A 114 22.06 -29.42 5.04
C SER A 114 21.24 -28.22 5.51
N LEU A 115 21.09 -28.03 6.83
CA LEU A 115 20.51 -26.83 7.42
C LEU A 115 21.47 -25.64 7.20
N LYS A 116 20.92 -24.46 6.95
CA LYS A 116 21.73 -23.26 6.70
C LYS A 116 22.41 -22.81 8.00
N ALA A 117 23.73 -22.68 7.99
CA ALA A 117 24.48 -22.14 9.13
C ALA A 117 23.94 -20.77 9.59
N THR A 118 23.60 -19.90 8.65
CA THR A 118 23.00 -18.58 8.90
C THR A 118 21.65 -18.64 9.62
N ALA A 119 20.87 -19.71 9.47
CA ALA A 119 19.61 -19.85 10.20
C ALA A 119 19.85 -20.04 11.70
N PHE A 120 20.90 -20.76 12.08
CA PHE A 120 21.33 -20.89 13.48
C PHE A 120 21.85 -19.55 14.02
N GLU A 121 22.63 -18.81 13.23
CA GLU A 121 23.09 -17.46 13.59
C GLU A 121 21.92 -16.50 13.85
N ILE A 122 20.90 -16.50 12.98
CA ILE A 122 19.69 -15.68 13.15
C ILE A 122 18.94 -16.04 14.44
N ILE A 123 18.81 -17.33 14.76
CA ILE A 123 18.15 -17.77 16.01
C ILE A 123 18.96 -17.32 17.23
N ASN A 124 20.29 -17.39 17.16
CA ASN A 124 21.18 -16.91 18.22
C ASN A 124 21.09 -15.38 18.42
N ASP A 125 21.01 -14.62 17.32
CA ASP A 125 20.81 -13.17 17.35
C ASP A 125 19.45 -12.81 17.98
N LEU A 126 18.39 -13.51 17.57
CA LEU A 126 17.05 -13.36 18.16
C LEU A 126 17.07 -13.68 19.66
N HIS A 127 17.73 -14.76 20.07
CA HIS A 127 17.90 -15.10 21.47
C HIS A 127 18.64 -14.00 22.24
N ALA A 128 19.73 -13.46 21.71
CA ALA A 128 20.46 -12.36 22.35
C ALA A 128 19.59 -11.10 22.49
N LEU A 129 18.80 -10.76 21.47
CA LEU A 129 17.90 -9.61 21.48
C LEU A 129 16.75 -9.79 22.47
N VAL A 130 16.12 -10.97 22.49
CA VAL A 130 15.03 -11.30 23.41
C VAL A 130 15.54 -11.34 24.84
N GLN A 131 16.70 -11.96 25.08
CA GLN A 131 17.30 -12.01 26.42
C GLN A 131 17.67 -10.61 26.94
N LYS A 132 18.12 -9.72 26.05
CA LYS A 132 18.42 -8.32 26.42
C LYS A 132 17.17 -7.55 26.84
N GLU A 133 16.03 -7.77 26.18
CA GLU A 133 14.80 -7.02 26.47
C GLU A 133 13.97 -7.66 27.60
N CYS A 134 13.88 -8.98 27.62
CA CYS A 134 12.95 -9.72 28.49
C CYS A 134 13.64 -10.60 29.54
N GLY A 135 14.97 -10.66 29.55
CA GLY A 135 15.70 -11.59 30.42
C GLY A 135 15.56 -13.05 29.97
N ARG A 136 15.87 -13.99 30.87
CA ARG A 136 15.88 -15.45 30.58
C ARG A 136 14.50 -16.08 30.78
N VAL A 137 13.49 -15.55 30.10
CA VAL A 137 12.09 -16.00 30.23
C VAL A 137 11.57 -16.74 29.01
N VAL A 138 12.10 -16.47 27.82
CA VAL A 138 11.67 -17.11 26.56
C VAL A 138 12.64 -18.22 26.17
N SER A 139 12.13 -19.42 25.87
CA SER A 139 12.95 -20.56 25.47
C SER A 139 13.47 -20.45 24.04
N CYS A 140 14.60 -21.09 23.72
CA CYS A 140 15.10 -21.18 22.35
C CYS A 140 14.14 -21.95 21.41
N ALA A 141 13.39 -22.91 21.95
CA ALA A 141 12.34 -23.64 21.22
C ALA A 141 11.22 -22.70 20.76
N ASP A 142 10.76 -21.81 21.65
CA ASP A 142 9.73 -20.82 21.32
C ASP A 142 10.27 -19.75 20.37
N ILE A 143 11.51 -19.29 20.54
CA ILE A 143 12.14 -18.36 19.58
C ILE A 143 12.20 -18.98 18.19
N THR A 144 12.60 -20.25 18.08
CA THR A 144 12.66 -20.98 16.80
C THR A 144 11.28 -21.13 16.17
N THR A 145 10.28 -21.47 16.99
CA THR A 145 8.88 -21.60 16.55
C THR A 145 8.31 -20.27 16.08
N LEU A 146 8.51 -19.19 16.84
CA LEU A 146 8.10 -17.84 16.46
C LEU A 146 8.82 -17.37 15.20
N ALA A 147 10.12 -17.68 15.07
CA ALA A 147 10.89 -17.33 13.90
C ALA A 147 10.37 -18.05 12.65
N ALA A 148 10.02 -19.34 12.75
CA ALA A 148 9.41 -20.09 11.65
C ALA A 148 8.01 -19.56 11.30
N ARG A 149 7.13 -19.34 12.29
CA ARG A 149 5.80 -18.74 12.08
C ARG A 149 5.89 -17.40 11.37
N ASP A 150 6.71 -16.50 11.91
CA ASP A 150 6.88 -15.16 11.35
C ASP A 150 7.67 -15.21 10.04
N SER A 151 8.44 -16.26 9.75
CA SER A 151 9.01 -16.52 8.42
C SER A 151 7.93 -16.78 7.38
N VAL A 152 6.88 -17.54 7.70
CA VAL A 152 5.75 -17.74 6.77
C VAL A 152 5.00 -16.42 6.57
N TYR A 153 4.67 -15.73 7.66
CA TYR A 153 3.94 -14.46 7.60
C TYR A 153 4.74 -13.39 6.85
N LEU A 154 6.00 -13.17 7.21
CA LEU A 154 6.83 -12.17 6.57
C LEU A 154 7.26 -12.59 5.17
N ALA A 155 7.46 -13.88 4.86
CA ALA A 155 7.74 -14.30 3.49
C ALA A 155 6.51 -14.21 2.59
N SER A 156 5.29 -14.40 3.12
CA SER A 156 4.05 -14.16 2.36
C SER A 156 3.76 -12.67 2.17
N SER A 157 3.98 -11.84 3.20
CA SER A 157 3.92 -10.37 3.06
C SER A 157 5.05 -9.83 2.19
N SER A 158 6.26 -10.40 2.27
CA SER A 158 7.37 -10.11 1.38
C SER A 158 7.11 -10.64 -0.02
N TYR A 159 6.35 -11.71 -0.22
CA TYR A 159 5.91 -12.16 -1.55
C TYR A 159 4.82 -11.23 -2.11
N SER A 160 3.96 -10.66 -1.27
CA SER A 160 3.07 -9.57 -1.69
C SER A 160 3.82 -8.25 -1.94
N SER A 161 4.95 -8.02 -1.27
CA SER A 161 5.90 -6.93 -1.56
C SER A 161 6.94 -7.29 -2.64
N SER A 162 7.02 -8.56 -3.06
CA SER A 162 7.96 -9.13 -4.04
C SER A 162 7.26 -9.82 -5.21
N SER A 163 6.00 -9.46 -5.47
CA SER A 163 5.79 -8.82 -6.76
C SER A 163 6.87 -7.73 -6.81
N HIS A 164 8.00 -8.00 -7.49
CA HIS A 164 8.94 -6.96 -7.84
C HIS A 164 8.09 -5.93 -8.57
N HIS A 165 7.57 -4.92 -7.85
CA HIS A 165 7.00 -3.76 -8.47
C HIS A 165 8.17 -3.21 -9.26
N HIS A 166 8.15 -3.51 -10.57
CA HIS A 166 9.22 -3.15 -11.45
C HIS A 166 9.29 -1.63 -11.39
N LEU A 167 10.29 -1.12 -10.66
CA LEU A 167 10.40 0.31 -10.45
C LEU A 167 10.59 0.97 -11.79
N VAL A 168 9.77 1.98 -12.06
CA VAL A 168 10.00 2.82 -13.23
C VAL A 168 11.39 3.42 -13.12
N LYS A 169 12.18 3.31 -14.19
CA LYS A 169 13.55 3.79 -14.23
C LYS A 169 13.62 5.25 -13.79
N GLY A 170 14.46 5.51 -12.79
CA GLY A 170 14.65 6.84 -12.19
C GLY A 170 13.96 7.04 -10.85
N LEU A 171 13.05 6.13 -10.45
CA LEU A 171 12.52 6.12 -9.09
C LEU A 171 13.40 5.28 -8.15
N SER A 172 13.43 5.64 -6.87
CA SER A 172 14.13 4.91 -5.81
C SER A 172 13.41 5.04 -4.47
N TRP A 173 13.45 3.97 -3.67
CA TRP A 173 12.97 3.98 -2.28
C TRP A 173 13.77 4.92 -1.38
N SER A 174 15.02 5.22 -1.73
CA SER A 174 15.94 6.08 -0.97
C SER A 174 16.32 7.36 -1.70
N PHE A 175 15.51 7.81 -2.67
CA PHE A 175 15.88 8.88 -3.61
C PHE A 175 16.37 10.18 -2.93
N TYR A 176 15.73 10.60 -1.84
CA TYR A 176 16.07 11.85 -1.12
C TYR A 176 16.81 11.62 0.20
N GLU A 177 17.28 10.40 0.49
CA GLU A 177 17.89 10.06 1.79
C GLU A 177 19.12 10.93 2.11
N TYR A 178 19.87 11.33 1.08
CA TYR A 178 21.05 12.20 1.23
C TYR A 178 20.74 13.68 0.98
N GLU A 179 19.98 14.00 -0.06
CA GLU A 179 19.70 15.39 -0.47
C GLU A 179 18.69 16.10 0.46
N CYS A 180 17.72 15.37 1.03
CA CYS A 180 16.72 15.92 1.94
C CYS A 180 16.30 14.87 2.99
N PRO A 181 17.18 14.47 3.92
CA PRO A 181 16.94 13.40 4.89
C PRO A 181 15.72 13.63 5.80
N LYS A 182 15.27 14.88 5.94
CA LYS A 182 14.12 15.25 6.77
C LYS A 182 12.79 15.28 6.01
N LEU A 183 12.78 15.07 4.69
CA LEU A 183 11.61 15.20 3.82
C LEU A 183 10.35 14.58 4.41
N GLU A 184 10.37 13.28 4.68
CA GLU A 184 9.20 12.56 5.18
C GLU A 184 8.74 13.05 6.55
N SER A 185 9.68 13.40 7.43
CA SER A 185 9.36 13.90 8.76
C SER A 185 8.69 15.27 8.73
N ILE A 186 9.07 16.13 7.77
CA ILE A 186 8.43 17.44 7.54
C ILE A 186 7.00 17.23 7.09
N VAL A 187 6.80 16.38 6.06
CA VAL A 187 5.49 16.06 5.51
C VAL A 187 4.57 15.50 6.59
N ARG A 188 5.00 14.46 7.29
CA ARG A 188 4.18 13.79 8.32
C ARG A 188 3.86 14.70 9.50
N LYS A 189 4.81 15.54 9.92
CA LYS A 189 4.60 16.48 11.04
C LYS A 189 3.61 17.57 10.67
N HIS A 190 3.67 18.09 9.45
CA HIS A 190 2.74 19.12 9.00
C HIS A 190 1.33 18.55 8.84
N LEU A 191 1.18 17.39 8.17
CA LEU A 191 -0.13 16.76 7.97
C LEU A 191 -0.80 16.34 9.29
N LYS A 192 -0.03 15.93 10.31
CA LYS A 192 -0.59 15.71 11.67
C LYS A 192 -1.28 16.94 12.25
N LYS A 193 -0.83 18.15 11.91
CA LYS A 193 -1.48 19.39 12.36
C LYS A 193 -2.74 19.65 11.55
N VAL A 194 -2.64 19.57 10.22
CA VAL A 194 -3.76 19.74 9.29
C VAL A 194 -4.92 18.80 9.66
N PHE A 195 -4.65 17.52 9.87
CA PHE A 195 -5.69 16.52 10.16
C PHE A 195 -6.24 16.60 11.57
N LYS A 196 -5.52 17.24 12.50
CA LYS A 196 -6.06 17.55 13.83
C LYS A 196 -7.13 18.64 13.74
N GLU A 197 -7.02 19.54 12.78
CA GLU A 197 -7.98 20.63 12.53
C GLU A 197 -9.15 20.14 11.65
N ASP A 198 -8.84 19.48 10.53
CA ASP A 198 -9.82 18.87 9.62
C ASP A 198 -9.28 17.55 9.05
N ILE A 199 -9.74 16.44 9.61
CA ILE A 199 -9.40 15.09 9.14
C ILE A 199 -9.88 14.82 7.71
N GLY A 200 -10.89 15.54 7.22
CA GLY A 200 -11.40 15.41 5.85
C GLY A 200 -10.37 15.79 4.79
N GLN A 201 -9.31 16.53 5.15
CA GLN A 201 -8.20 16.84 4.24
C GLN A 201 -7.40 15.58 3.86
N ALA A 202 -7.41 14.53 4.68
CA ALA A 202 -6.78 13.25 4.33
C ALA A 202 -7.42 12.64 3.07
N ALA A 203 -8.75 12.62 3.02
CA ALA A 203 -9.49 12.17 1.84
C ALA A 203 -9.25 13.09 0.63
N GLY A 204 -9.18 14.41 0.87
CA GLY A 204 -8.87 15.39 -0.18
C GLY A 204 -7.52 15.16 -0.85
N LEU A 205 -6.46 14.99 -0.06
CA LEU A 205 -5.09 14.75 -0.54
C LEU A 205 -4.96 13.40 -1.24
N LEU A 206 -5.56 12.34 -0.68
CA LEU A 206 -5.59 11.02 -1.32
C LEU A 206 -6.27 11.09 -2.69
N ARG A 207 -7.39 11.80 -2.78
CA ARG A 207 -8.13 11.99 -4.03
C ARG A 207 -7.33 12.82 -5.05
N VAL A 208 -6.65 13.89 -4.64
CA VAL A 208 -5.77 14.67 -5.55
C VAL A 208 -4.71 13.77 -6.18
N HIS A 209 -4.09 12.88 -5.39
CA HIS A 209 -3.08 11.97 -5.93
C HIS A 209 -3.66 10.94 -6.93
N PHE A 210 -4.85 10.39 -6.66
CA PHE A 210 -5.54 9.52 -7.64
C PHE A 210 -5.81 10.28 -8.95
N HIS A 211 -6.32 11.51 -8.84
CA HIS A 211 -6.65 12.35 -9.99
C HIS A 211 -5.41 12.73 -10.83
N ASP A 212 -4.29 13.06 -10.18
CA ASP A 212 -3.00 13.27 -10.85
C ASP A 212 -2.59 12.02 -11.65
N CYS A 213 -2.52 10.87 -10.97
CA CYS A 213 -1.99 9.63 -11.51
C CYS A 213 -2.77 9.03 -12.69
N PHE A 214 -4.11 9.09 -12.63
CA PHE A 214 -4.93 8.37 -13.62
C PHE A 214 -5.12 9.14 -14.94
N VAL A 215 -4.97 10.46 -14.95
CA VAL A 215 -5.20 11.28 -16.14
C VAL A 215 -4.01 11.20 -17.10
N GLN A 216 -2.96 11.98 -16.86
CA GLN A 216 -1.75 11.97 -17.71
C GLN A 216 -0.52 11.35 -17.05
N GLY A 217 -0.53 11.17 -15.73
CA GLY A 217 0.51 10.49 -14.97
C GLY A 217 0.71 11.10 -13.59
N CYS A 218 1.41 10.39 -12.71
CA CYS A 218 1.76 10.92 -11.38
C CYS A 218 2.91 11.93 -11.51
N ASP A 219 2.64 13.09 -12.11
CA ASP A 219 3.60 14.11 -12.50
C ASP A 219 3.25 15.51 -11.98
N GLY A 220 2.26 15.63 -11.10
CA GLY A 220 1.83 16.88 -10.49
C GLY A 220 1.14 17.84 -11.46
N SER A 221 0.71 17.36 -12.63
CA SER A 221 0.02 18.15 -13.65
C SER A 221 -1.34 18.66 -13.19
N VAL A 222 -2.05 17.90 -12.34
CA VAL A 222 -3.33 18.35 -11.76
C VAL A 222 -3.15 19.61 -10.90
N LEU A 223 -1.95 19.86 -10.38
CA LEU A 223 -1.66 21.01 -9.54
C LEU A 223 -1.49 22.31 -10.34
N LEU A 224 -1.23 22.22 -11.65
CA LEU A 224 -1.04 23.40 -12.49
C LEU A 224 -2.36 24.17 -12.66
N GLU A 225 -2.30 25.47 -12.41
CA GLU A 225 -3.39 26.40 -12.65
C GLU A 225 -3.47 26.78 -14.13
N GLY A 226 -4.70 27.06 -14.56
CA GLY A 226 -5.03 27.42 -15.93
C GLY A 226 -5.08 28.93 -16.10
N SER A 227 -5.45 29.35 -17.31
CA SER A 227 -5.81 30.73 -17.59
C SER A 227 -7.13 30.77 -18.36
N ALA A 228 -7.76 31.95 -18.44
CA ALA A 228 -9.00 32.11 -19.19
C ALA A 228 -8.90 31.65 -20.67
N SER A 229 -7.70 31.69 -21.27
CA SER A 229 -7.45 31.23 -22.64
C SER A 229 -6.93 29.79 -22.72
N LYS A 230 -6.49 29.21 -21.60
CA LYS A 230 -5.98 27.84 -21.51
C LYS A 230 -6.45 27.20 -20.19
N PRO A 231 -7.71 26.70 -20.15
CA PRO A 231 -8.26 26.07 -18.96
C PRO A 231 -7.44 24.87 -18.50
N SER A 232 -7.19 24.78 -17.20
CA SER A 232 -6.40 23.68 -16.61
C SER A 232 -7.17 22.38 -16.50
N GLU A 233 -6.46 21.33 -16.12
CA GLU A 233 -7.06 20.06 -15.72
C GLU A 233 -8.03 20.22 -14.54
N GLN A 234 -7.78 21.19 -13.63
CA GLN A 234 -8.65 21.44 -12.48
C GLN A 234 -10.07 21.87 -12.88
N GLU A 235 -10.21 22.49 -14.06
CA GLU A 235 -11.50 22.97 -14.59
C GLU A 235 -12.31 21.88 -15.31
N ALA A 236 -11.78 20.65 -15.39
CA ALA A 236 -12.54 19.51 -15.87
C ALA A 236 -13.61 19.08 -14.84
N PRO A 237 -14.81 18.65 -15.26
CA PRO A 237 -15.92 18.36 -14.33
C PRO A 237 -15.58 17.41 -13.17
N PRO A 238 -14.82 16.31 -13.36
CA PRO A 238 -14.44 15.44 -12.25
C PRO A 238 -13.54 16.13 -11.20
N ASN A 239 -12.78 17.15 -11.61
CA ASN A 239 -11.80 17.85 -10.79
C ASN A 239 -12.39 19.06 -10.06
N LEU A 240 -13.56 19.58 -10.47
CA LEU A 240 -14.24 20.69 -9.81
C LEU A 240 -14.60 20.42 -8.35
N SER A 241 -14.68 19.15 -7.96
CA SER A 241 -14.94 18.71 -6.58
C SER A 241 -13.68 18.40 -5.78
N LEU A 242 -12.48 18.56 -6.35
CA LEU A 242 -11.24 18.49 -5.59
C LEU A 242 -11.20 19.65 -4.60
N ARG A 243 -10.81 19.37 -3.35
CA ARG A 243 -10.78 20.39 -2.31
C ARG A 243 -9.68 21.42 -2.63
N ALA A 244 -10.05 22.68 -2.76
CA ALA A 244 -9.08 23.77 -2.94
C ALA A 244 -7.98 23.76 -1.86
N THR A 245 -8.37 23.52 -0.60
CA THR A 245 -7.45 23.40 0.54
C THR A 245 -6.41 22.27 0.38
N ALA A 246 -6.70 21.20 -0.37
CA ALA A 246 -5.71 20.15 -0.61
C ALA A 246 -4.54 20.66 -1.46
N PHE A 247 -4.79 21.54 -2.43
CA PHE A 247 -3.74 22.20 -3.22
C PHE A 247 -2.94 23.19 -2.38
N GLU A 248 -3.60 23.93 -1.50
CA GLU A 248 -2.94 24.82 -0.52
C GLU A 248 -1.99 24.03 0.39
N ILE A 249 -2.46 22.91 0.95
CA ILE A 249 -1.63 22.03 1.81
C ILE A 249 -0.40 21.50 1.06
N ILE A 250 -0.54 21.12 -0.21
CA ILE A 250 0.59 20.65 -1.03
C ILE A 250 1.61 21.78 -1.24
N ASN A 251 1.16 23.01 -1.51
CA ASN A 251 2.01 24.18 -1.63
C ASN A 251 2.71 24.53 -0.29
N ASP A 252 2.00 24.44 0.84
CA ASP A 252 2.57 24.67 2.17
C ASP A 252 3.66 23.64 2.51
N LEU A 253 3.39 22.36 2.23
CA LEU A 253 4.36 21.28 2.37
C LEU A 253 5.60 21.53 1.51
N HIS A 254 5.39 21.95 0.27
CA HIS A 254 6.48 22.29 -0.64
C HIS A 254 7.31 23.46 -0.12
N ALA A 255 6.69 24.54 0.34
CA ALA A 255 7.41 25.67 0.93
C ALA A 255 8.22 25.26 2.17
N LEU A 256 7.66 24.40 3.03
CA LEU A 256 8.38 23.88 4.21
C LEU A 256 9.57 23.00 3.82
N VAL A 257 9.41 22.14 2.82
CA VAL A 257 10.49 21.29 2.30
C VAL A 257 11.57 22.14 1.64
N GLN A 258 11.20 23.09 0.79
CA GLN A 258 12.14 24.00 0.14
C GLN A 258 12.94 24.83 1.13
N LYS A 259 12.29 25.29 2.20
CA LYS A 259 12.96 26.03 3.27
C LYS A 259 14.05 25.20 3.96
N GLU A 260 13.83 23.90 4.13
CA GLU A 260 14.79 23.02 4.80
C GLU A 260 15.87 22.49 3.85
N CYS A 261 15.48 22.09 2.63
CA CYS A 261 16.32 21.30 1.73
C CYS A 261 16.68 22.02 0.43
N GLY A 262 16.19 23.24 0.22
CA GLY A 262 16.24 23.91 -1.07
C GLY A 262 15.30 23.26 -2.10
N ARG A 263 15.42 23.72 -3.35
CA ARG A 263 14.53 23.32 -4.45
C ARG A 263 14.99 22.00 -5.09
N VAL A 264 14.85 20.90 -4.35
CA VAL A 264 15.30 19.55 -4.76
C VAL A 264 14.17 18.53 -4.88
N VAL A 265 13.05 18.72 -4.18
CA VAL A 265 11.91 17.78 -4.17
C VAL A 265 10.79 18.31 -5.06
N SER A 266 10.26 17.46 -5.95
CA SER A 266 9.16 17.81 -6.86
C SER A 266 7.82 17.90 -6.13
N CYS A 267 6.91 18.71 -6.66
CA CYS A 267 5.52 18.77 -6.19
C CYS A 267 4.80 17.43 -6.37
N ALA A 268 5.14 16.68 -7.42
CA ALA A 268 4.63 15.32 -7.65
C ALA A 268 5.03 14.34 -6.52
N ASP A 269 6.29 14.38 -6.06
CA ASP A 269 6.72 13.55 -4.93
C ASP A 269 6.09 14.00 -3.61
N ILE A 270 5.90 15.31 -3.39
CA ILE A 270 5.20 15.83 -2.20
C ILE A 270 3.74 15.37 -2.18
N THR A 271 3.06 15.43 -3.32
CA THR A 271 1.67 14.96 -3.46
C THR A 271 1.55 13.47 -3.15
N THR A 272 2.49 12.67 -3.66
CA THR A 272 2.55 11.23 -3.41
C THR A 272 2.78 10.93 -1.92
N LEU A 273 3.73 11.61 -1.28
CA LEU A 273 4.01 11.47 0.15
C LEU A 273 2.82 11.92 1.01
N ALA A 274 2.13 12.99 0.60
CA ALA A 274 0.94 13.49 1.28
C ALA A 274 -0.22 12.50 1.23
N ALA A 275 -0.45 11.84 0.09
CA ALA A 275 -1.45 10.79 -0.03
C ALA A 275 -1.12 9.57 0.85
N ARG A 276 0.13 9.09 0.85
CA ARG A 276 0.56 7.99 1.72
C ARG A 276 0.43 8.32 3.20
N ASP A 277 0.80 9.53 3.60
CA ASP A 277 0.62 9.99 4.99
C ASP A 277 -0.85 10.23 5.35
N SER A 278 -1.71 10.59 4.37
CA SER A 278 -3.16 10.70 4.57
C SER A 278 -3.78 9.36 4.96
N VAL A 279 -3.38 8.29 4.28
CA VAL A 279 -3.82 6.91 4.59
C VAL A 279 -3.32 6.50 5.97
N TYR A 280 -2.02 6.66 6.24
CA TYR A 280 -1.43 6.24 7.52
C TYR A 280 -2.01 7.00 8.72
N LEU A 281 -2.11 8.34 8.62
CA LEU A 281 -2.56 9.18 9.73
C LEU A 281 -4.07 9.08 9.99
N SER A 282 -4.85 8.57 9.04
CA SER A 282 -6.27 8.25 9.23
C SER A 282 -6.50 6.80 9.72
N GLY A 283 -5.45 6.01 9.97
CA GLY A 283 -5.54 4.67 10.58
C GLY A 283 -5.29 3.50 9.62
N GLY A 284 -4.94 3.80 8.37
CA GLY A 284 -4.57 2.81 7.35
C GLY A 284 -3.12 2.32 7.48
N PRO A 285 -2.67 1.49 6.52
CA PRO A 285 -1.31 0.95 6.53
C PRO A 285 -0.27 2.03 6.24
N GLU A 286 0.91 1.87 6.86
CA GLU A 286 2.12 2.54 6.37
C GLU A 286 2.73 1.69 5.25
N TYR A 287 3.15 2.35 4.17
CA TYR A 287 3.83 1.71 3.07
C TYR A 287 4.92 2.63 2.49
N ASP A 288 5.96 2.01 1.96
CA ASP A 288 7.06 2.74 1.31
C ASP A 288 6.60 3.32 -0.02
N VAL A 289 7.20 4.44 -0.43
CA VAL A 289 6.91 5.11 -1.69
C VAL A 289 8.21 5.28 -2.46
N PRO A 290 8.31 4.79 -3.72
CA PRO A 290 9.46 5.10 -4.54
C PRO A 290 9.33 6.56 -5.03
N LEU A 291 10.39 7.35 -4.85
CA LEU A 291 10.45 8.79 -5.13
C LEU A 291 11.43 9.09 -6.26
N GLY A 292 11.43 10.33 -6.76
CA GLY A 292 12.24 10.77 -7.88
C GLY A 292 11.43 11.30 -9.08
N ARG A 293 10.15 11.61 -8.85
CA ARG A 293 9.29 12.21 -9.87
C ARG A 293 9.79 13.60 -10.25
N ARG A 294 9.44 14.05 -11.45
CA ARG A 294 9.58 15.41 -11.94
C ARG A 294 8.20 15.98 -12.23
N ASP A 295 8.09 17.28 -12.05
CA ASP A 295 6.86 18.02 -12.29
C ASP A 295 6.66 18.22 -13.79
N SER A 296 5.41 18.01 -14.21
CA SER A 296 4.98 18.22 -15.59
C SER A 296 5.05 19.68 -16.01
N LEU A 297 5.34 19.91 -17.29
CA LEU A 297 5.33 21.24 -17.90
C LEU A 297 3.96 21.60 -18.49
N THR A 298 3.03 20.64 -18.50
CA THR A 298 1.70 20.78 -19.11
C THR A 298 0.66 20.00 -18.32
N PHE A 299 -0.56 20.49 -18.31
CA PHE A 299 -1.73 19.79 -17.78
C PHE A 299 -2.58 19.17 -18.89
N ALA A 300 -3.45 18.22 -18.51
CA ALA A 300 -4.27 17.50 -19.46
C ALA A 300 -5.45 18.35 -19.96
N THR A 301 -5.90 18.06 -21.18
CA THR A 301 -7.13 18.69 -21.69
C THR A 301 -8.36 18.11 -21.01
N ARG A 302 -9.45 18.89 -20.95
CA ARG A 302 -10.75 18.45 -20.40
C ARG A 302 -11.23 17.09 -20.93
N ASN A 303 -11.06 16.82 -22.23
CA ASN A 303 -11.48 15.55 -22.81
C ASN A 303 -10.64 14.37 -22.30
N VAL A 304 -9.32 14.55 -22.23
CA VAL A 304 -8.42 13.54 -21.68
C VAL A 304 -8.76 13.25 -20.22
N THR A 305 -9.07 14.29 -19.42
CA THR A 305 -9.50 14.11 -18.02
C THR A 305 -10.79 13.30 -17.92
N LEU A 306 -11.80 13.60 -18.73
CA LEU A 306 -13.08 12.87 -18.74
C LEU A 306 -12.93 11.40 -19.16
N GLU A 307 -12.04 11.11 -20.11
CA GLU A 307 -11.79 9.73 -20.57
C GLU A 307 -11.03 8.87 -19.54
N ASN A 308 -10.34 9.50 -18.60
CA ASN A 308 -9.41 8.84 -17.67
C ASN A 308 -9.85 8.86 -16.20
N LEU A 309 -11.03 9.41 -15.88
CA LEU A 309 -11.58 9.38 -14.53
C LEU A 309 -12.96 8.72 -14.52
N PRO A 310 -13.13 7.58 -13.83
CA PRO A 310 -14.42 6.91 -13.76
C PRO A 310 -15.43 7.76 -12.96
N ALA A 311 -16.63 7.93 -13.53
CA ALA A 311 -17.77 8.51 -12.84
C ALA A 311 -18.39 7.55 -11.79
N PRO A 312 -19.03 8.07 -10.73
CA PRO A 312 -19.68 7.27 -9.68
C PRO A 312 -20.87 6.41 -10.17
N THR A 313 -21.33 6.64 -11.40
CA THR A 313 -22.44 5.92 -12.02
C THR A 313 -22.00 4.74 -12.90
N HIS A 314 -20.69 4.53 -13.10
CA HIS A 314 -20.21 3.40 -13.90
C HIS A 314 -20.45 2.06 -13.20
N ASN A 315 -20.58 1.00 -14.00
CA ASN A 315 -20.70 -0.37 -13.52
C ASN A 315 -19.33 -1.08 -13.44
N ALA A 316 -19.27 -2.21 -12.75
CA ALA A 316 -18.08 -3.02 -12.55
C ALA A 316 -17.43 -3.44 -13.88
N SER A 317 -18.24 -3.74 -14.92
CA SER A 317 -17.72 -4.05 -16.26
C SER A 317 -16.89 -2.91 -16.87
N PHE A 318 -17.38 -1.67 -16.75
CA PHE A 318 -16.63 -0.50 -17.18
C PHE A 318 -15.36 -0.33 -16.33
N LEU A 319 -15.49 -0.41 -15.00
CA LEU A 319 -14.37 -0.22 -14.07
C LEU A 319 -13.24 -1.23 -14.29
N LEU A 320 -13.58 -2.51 -14.51
CA LEU A 320 -12.61 -3.56 -14.83
C LEU A 320 -11.89 -3.28 -16.17
N THR A 321 -12.64 -2.82 -17.19
CA THR A 321 -12.05 -2.44 -18.48
C THR A 321 -11.13 -1.22 -18.33
N PHE A 322 -11.54 -0.24 -17.54
CA PHE A 322 -10.77 0.95 -17.21
C PHE A 322 -9.46 0.60 -16.50
N ALA A 323 -9.54 -0.21 -15.44
CA ALA A 323 -8.39 -0.71 -14.69
C ALA A 323 -7.41 -1.48 -15.59
N ALA A 324 -7.92 -2.38 -16.42
CA ALA A 324 -7.12 -3.19 -17.33
C ALA A 324 -6.36 -2.35 -18.36
N LYS A 325 -6.94 -1.24 -18.88
CA LYS A 325 -6.24 -0.30 -19.78
C LYS A 325 -5.01 0.32 -19.13
N LYS A 326 -5.03 0.49 -17.81
CA LYS A 326 -3.91 1.00 -16.99
C LYS A 326 -3.07 -0.12 -16.38
N LYS A 327 -3.30 -1.38 -16.81
CA LYS A 327 -2.61 -2.61 -16.36
C LYS A 327 -2.87 -2.98 -14.90
N PHE A 328 -4.00 -2.54 -14.34
CA PHE A 328 -4.49 -3.01 -13.04
C PHE A 328 -5.43 -4.20 -13.22
N ASP A 329 -5.38 -5.13 -12.28
CA ASP A 329 -6.32 -6.25 -12.23
C ASP A 329 -7.55 -5.93 -11.37
N ALA A 330 -8.42 -6.93 -11.19
CA ALA A 330 -9.63 -6.77 -10.38
C ALA A 330 -9.33 -6.50 -8.90
N THR A 331 -8.26 -7.11 -8.35
CA THR A 331 -7.86 -6.91 -6.96
C THR A 331 -7.37 -5.49 -6.73
N ASP A 332 -6.54 -4.99 -7.65
CA ASP A 332 -6.08 -3.61 -7.63
C ASP A 332 -7.24 -2.61 -7.67
N LEU A 333 -8.23 -2.83 -8.56
CA LEU A 333 -9.41 -1.98 -8.68
C LEU A 333 -10.21 -1.95 -7.37
N VAL A 334 -10.54 -3.12 -6.83
CA VAL A 334 -11.31 -3.23 -5.59
C VAL A 334 -10.54 -2.64 -4.41
N ALA A 335 -9.22 -2.83 -4.37
CA ALA A 335 -8.37 -2.25 -3.34
C ALA A 335 -8.36 -0.72 -3.43
N LEU A 336 -8.06 -0.12 -4.59
CA LEU A 336 -8.04 1.34 -4.74
C LEU A 336 -9.41 1.99 -4.45
N SER A 337 -10.51 1.30 -4.78
CA SER A 337 -11.87 1.76 -4.43
C SER A 337 -12.08 1.85 -2.91
N GLY A 338 -11.33 1.08 -2.12
CA GLY A 338 -11.29 1.18 -0.66
C GLY A 338 -10.81 2.53 -0.14
N GLY A 339 -10.24 3.41 -0.99
CA GLY A 339 -9.97 4.81 -0.63
C GLY A 339 -11.23 5.58 -0.19
N HIS A 340 -12.42 5.12 -0.58
CA HIS A 340 -13.71 5.69 -0.15
C HIS A 340 -14.07 5.41 1.32
N THR A 341 -13.26 4.65 2.07
CA THR A 341 -13.41 4.54 3.54
C THR A 341 -13.30 5.89 4.26
N ILE A 342 -12.59 6.86 3.66
CA ILE A 342 -12.53 8.24 4.15
C ILE A 342 -13.06 9.18 3.08
N GLY A 343 -13.90 10.13 3.50
CA GLY A 343 -14.32 11.22 2.64
C GLY A 343 -15.82 11.43 2.57
N LEU A 344 -16.18 12.46 1.80
CA LEU A 344 -17.53 12.93 1.61
C LEU A 344 -17.86 12.96 0.12
N SER A 345 -19.15 12.87 -0.18
CA SER A 345 -19.67 13.04 -1.52
C SER A 345 -20.83 14.02 -1.56
N HIS A 346 -20.97 14.74 -2.66
CA HIS A 346 -22.13 15.58 -2.94
C HIS A 346 -23.30 14.72 -3.41
N CYS A 347 -24.53 15.09 -3.03
CA CYS A 347 -25.76 14.40 -3.46
C CYS A 347 -25.83 14.19 -4.98
N THR A 348 -25.35 15.17 -5.76
CA THR A 348 -25.34 15.11 -7.24
C THR A 348 -24.55 13.94 -7.82
N SER A 349 -23.69 13.28 -7.03
CA SER A 349 -22.93 12.11 -7.47
C SER A 349 -23.67 10.78 -7.32
N PHE A 350 -24.79 10.74 -6.60
CA PHE A 350 -25.53 9.50 -6.34
C PHE A 350 -27.06 9.64 -6.32
N GLU A 351 -27.61 10.84 -6.50
CA GLU A 351 -29.06 11.07 -6.47
C GLU A 351 -29.83 10.28 -7.54
N ASN A 352 -29.17 9.83 -8.61
CA ASN A 352 -29.74 8.91 -9.61
C ASN A 352 -30.16 7.55 -9.02
N ARG A 353 -29.65 7.21 -7.82
CA ARG A 353 -30.05 6.01 -7.07
C ARG A 353 -31.23 6.26 -6.13
N LEU A 354 -31.63 7.52 -5.94
CA LEU A 354 -32.72 7.91 -5.04
C LEU A 354 -33.97 8.39 -5.79
N TYR A 355 -33.80 9.05 -6.95
CA TYR A 355 -34.86 9.75 -7.68
C TYR A 355 -34.81 9.53 -9.20
N PRO A 356 -35.96 9.62 -9.90
CA PRO A 356 -37.32 9.63 -9.32
C PRO A 356 -37.71 8.26 -8.76
N THR A 357 -37.02 7.21 -9.20
CA THR A 357 -37.19 5.84 -8.75
C THR A 357 -35.95 5.45 -7.96
N GLN A 358 -36.16 4.89 -6.78
CA GLN A 358 -35.07 4.36 -5.97
C GLN A 358 -34.48 3.12 -6.63
N ASP A 359 -33.15 3.05 -6.68
CA ASP A 359 -32.39 1.90 -7.11
C ASP A 359 -32.67 0.71 -6.16
N PRO A 360 -33.15 -0.44 -6.68
CA PRO A 360 -33.51 -1.59 -5.84
C PRO A 360 -32.32 -2.28 -5.19
N THR A 361 -31.08 -1.93 -5.57
CA THR A 361 -29.84 -2.44 -4.97
C THR A 361 -29.38 -1.64 -3.76
N VAL A 362 -30.11 -0.59 -3.37
CA VAL A 362 -29.86 0.20 -2.16
C VAL A 362 -30.76 -0.31 -1.04
N ASP A 363 -30.18 -0.54 0.13
CA ASP A 363 -30.94 -0.83 1.35
C ASP A 363 -32.03 0.23 1.61
N THR A 364 -33.23 -0.21 2.00
CA THR A 364 -34.40 0.66 2.06
C THR A 364 -34.32 1.72 3.14
N ASP A 365 -33.73 1.38 4.28
CA ASP A 365 -33.58 2.29 5.41
C ASP A 365 -32.47 3.29 5.09
N PHE A 366 -31.34 2.81 4.56
CA PHE A 366 -30.26 3.66 4.09
C PHE A 366 -30.71 4.65 3.00
N ALA A 367 -31.49 4.21 2.02
CA ALA A 367 -32.05 5.11 1.01
C ALA A 367 -33.00 6.16 1.63
N SER A 368 -33.74 5.80 2.67
CA SER A 368 -34.62 6.73 3.39
C SER A 368 -33.81 7.79 4.13
N ASP A 369 -32.72 7.41 4.80
CA ASP A 369 -31.78 8.32 5.45
C ASP A 369 -31.12 9.26 4.42
N LEU A 370 -30.69 8.72 3.28
CA LEU A 370 -30.12 9.52 2.19
C LEU A 370 -31.13 10.52 1.61
N LYS A 371 -32.42 10.18 1.52
CA LYS A 371 -33.48 11.11 1.08
C LYS A 371 -33.74 12.24 2.08
N VAL A 372 -33.42 12.07 3.36
CA VAL A 372 -33.46 13.18 4.33
C VAL A 372 -32.31 14.15 4.07
N ILE A 373 -31.11 13.63 3.75
CA ILE A 373 -29.92 14.45 3.47
C ILE A 373 -30.01 15.10 2.08
N CYS A 374 -30.51 14.36 1.10
CA CYS A 374 -30.65 14.74 -0.30
C CYS A 374 -32.13 14.74 -0.70
N PRO A 375 -32.94 15.74 -0.28
CA PRO A 375 -34.40 15.70 -0.40
C PRO A 375 -34.94 15.84 -1.83
N THR A 376 -34.12 16.33 -2.75
CA THR A 376 -34.46 16.57 -4.14
C THR A 376 -33.27 16.27 -5.05
N THR A 377 -33.54 16.15 -6.35
CA THR A 377 -32.48 16.22 -7.36
C THR A 377 -31.79 17.59 -7.31
N ASN A 378 -30.52 17.63 -7.69
CA ASN A 378 -29.60 18.76 -7.60
C ASN A 378 -29.40 19.34 -6.19
N SER A 379 -29.57 18.53 -5.14
CA SER A 379 -29.21 18.96 -3.79
C SER A 379 -27.70 19.25 -3.70
N THR A 380 -27.32 20.37 -3.10
CA THR A 380 -25.90 20.75 -2.89
C THR A 380 -25.30 20.15 -1.62
N ASN A 381 -26.09 19.40 -0.85
CA ASN A 381 -25.64 18.79 0.40
C ASN A 381 -24.58 17.71 0.15
N THR A 382 -23.89 17.35 1.23
CA THR A 382 -22.89 16.28 1.25
C THR A 382 -23.22 15.23 2.31
N THR A 383 -22.73 14.02 2.11
CA THR A 383 -22.77 12.93 3.09
C THR A 383 -21.46 12.15 3.08
N VAL A 384 -21.24 11.34 4.12
CA VAL A 384 -20.08 10.46 4.25
C VAL A 384 -20.16 9.27 3.29
N LEU A 385 -19.01 8.81 2.81
CA LEU A 385 -18.90 7.62 1.95
C LEU A 385 -18.97 6.31 2.75
N ASP A 386 -18.44 6.31 3.98
CA ASP A 386 -18.48 5.22 4.95
C ASP A 386 -19.32 5.67 6.15
N ILE A 387 -20.46 5.02 6.36
CA ILE A 387 -21.41 5.42 7.42
C ILE A 387 -21.03 4.87 8.79
N ARG A 388 -20.11 3.90 8.86
CA ARG A 388 -19.70 3.24 10.10
C ARG A 388 -18.52 3.95 10.73
N THR A 389 -17.53 4.35 9.93
CA THR A 389 -16.27 4.95 10.38
C THR A 389 -15.76 6.06 9.44
N PRO A 390 -16.53 7.15 9.25
CA PRO A 390 -16.29 8.15 8.19
C PRO A 390 -14.94 8.88 8.20
N ASN A 391 -14.23 8.85 9.33
CA ASN A 391 -12.96 9.55 9.54
C ASN A 391 -11.78 8.59 9.75
N LYS A 392 -11.98 7.28 9.58
CA LYS A 392 -10.95 6.29 9.82
C LYS A 392 -10.77 5.43 8.57
N PHE A 393 -9.54 5.34 8.10
CA PHE A 393 -9.20 4.45 7.01
C PHE A 393 -9.15 3.03 7.53
N ASP A 394 -10.20 2.25 7.27
CA ASP A 394 -10.29 0.83 7.62
C ASP A 394 -11.18 0.07 6.60
N ASN A 395 -11.62 -1.14 6.95
CA ASN A 395 -12.38 -1.98 6.01
C ASN A 395 -13.90 -1.79 6.05
N LYS A 396 -14.42 -0.81 6.80
CA LYS A 396 -15.89 -0.66 6.94
C LYS A 396 -16.59 -0.23 5.66
N TYR A 397 -15.91 0.49 4.76
CA TYR A 397 -16.35 0.67 3.37
C TYR A 397 -16.85 -0.65 2.74
N TYR A 398 -16.07 -1.73 2.82
CA TYR A 398 -16.51 -3.01 2.25
C TYR A 398 -17.68 -3.61 3.03
N VAL A 399 -17.68 -3.49 4.36
CA VAL A 399 -18.82 -3.92 5.21
C VAL A 399 -20.11 -3.18 4.83
N ASP A 400 -20.04 -1.90 4.44
CA ASP A 400 -21.18 -1.13 3.92
C ASP A 400 -21.69 -1.76 2.61
N LEU A 401 -20.80 -2.14 1.69
CA LEU A 401 -21.19 -2.77 0.42
C LEU A 401 -21.92 -4.10 0.62
N LEU A 402 -21.48 -4.94 1.57
CA LEU A 402 -22.15 -6.21 1.91
C LEU A 402 -23.60 -5.98 2.40
N HIS A 403 -23.87 -4.82 3.01
CA HIS A 403 -25.20 -4.44 3.49
C HIS A 403 -25.99 -3.61 2.48
N GLN A 404 -25.56 -3.51 1.22
CA GLN A 404 -26.22 -2.67 0.20
C GLN A 404 -26.24 -1.17 0.57
N GLN A 405 -25.22 -0.74 1.32
CA GLN A 405 -25.06 0.62 1.83
C GLN A 405 -23.92 1.39 1.14
N GLY A 406 -23.45 0.91 -0.03
CA GLY A 406 -22.54 1.69 -0.86
C GLY A 406 -23.25 2.92 -1.44
N LEU A 407 -22.60 4.09 -1.42
CA LEU A 407 -23.22 5.33 -1.89
C LEU A 407 -23.31 5.38 -3.42
N PHE A 408 -22.20 5.11 -4.10
CA PHE A 408 -22.09 5.16 -5.55
C PHE A 408 -22.54 3.85 -6.21
N THR A 409 -23.05 3.94 -7.44
CA THR A 409 -23.28 2.77 -8.28
C THR A 409 -21.95 2.05 -8.54
N SER A 410 -20.88 2.79 -8.80
CA SER A 410 -19.53 2.25 -9.02
C SER A 410 -19.03 1.37 -7.89
N ASP A 411 -19.43 1.70 -6.66
CA ASP A 411 -18.94 1.05 -5.46
C ASP A 411 -19.80 -0.17 -5.15
N GLN A 412 -21.13 0.01 -5.13
CA GLN A 412 -22.05 -1.07 -4.82
C GLN A 412 -21.96 -2.21 -5.85
N ASP A 413 -21.71 -1.88 -7.12
CA ASP A 413 -21.62 -2.86 -8.19
C ASP A 413 -20.36 -3.73 -8.09
N LEU A 414 -19.32 -3.31 -7.35
CA LEU A 414 -18.17 -4.18 -7.05
C LEU A 414 -18.57 -5.40 -6.20
N TYR A 415 -19.55 -5.25 -5.32
CA TYR A 415 -20.10 -6.36 -4.54
C TYR A 415 -21.10 -7.19 -5.35
N THR A 416 -21.90 -6.54 -6.20
CA THR A 416 -22.93 -7.22 -7.00
C THR A 416 -22.35 -8.01 -8.18
N ASP A 417 -21.22 -7.59 -8.74
CA ASP A 417 -20.55 -8.29 -9.86
C ASP A 417 -19.76 -9.52 -9.39
N GLU A 418 -20.01 -10.67 -10.02
CA GLU A 418 -19.42 -11.95 -9.61
C GLU A 418 -17.88 -11.99 -9.72
N ARG A 419 -17.28 -11.14 -10.56
CA ARG A 419 -15.82 -11.12 -10.76
C ARG A 419 -15.07 -10.41 -9.63
N THR A 420 -15.77 -9.58 -8.85
CA THR A 420 -15.19 -8.74 -7.79
C THR A 420 -15.77 -9.04 -6.42
N ARG A 421 -16.95 -9.68 -6.34
CA ARG A 421 -17.66 -10.02 -5.10
C ARG A 421 -16.77 -10.71 -4.06
N ASP A 422 -16.09 -11.79 -4.43
CA ASP A 422 -15.25 -12.56 -3.49
C ASP A 422 -14.09 -11.71 -2.94
N ILE A 423 -13.58 -10.75 -3.73
CA ILE A 423 -12.53 -9.83 -3.29
C ILE A 423 -13.11 -8.85 -2.26
N VAL A 424 -14.28 -8.27 -2.54
CA VAL A 424 -14.99 -7.38 -1.60
C VAL A 424 -15.28 -8.08 -0.28
N GLU A 425 -15.81 -9.31 -0.33
CA GLU A 425 -16.08 -10.13 0.86
C GLU A 425 -14.80 -10.41 1.65
N SER A 426 -13.71 -10.78 0.96
CA SER A 426 -12.42 -11.03 1.61
C SER A 426 -11.87 -9.80 2.35
N PHE A 427 -12.01 -8.60 1.76
CA PHE A 427 -11.56 -7.36 2.39
C PHE A 427 -12.47 -6.93 3.56
N ALA A 428 -13.78 -7.19 3.47
CA ALA A 428 -14.70 -6.96 4.57
C ALA A 428 -14.42 -7.88 5.79
N HIS A 429 -13.97 -9.10 5.54
CA HIS A 429 -13.61 -10.06 6.59
C HIS A 429 -12.19 -9.87 7.15
N ASP A 430 -11.24 -9.47 6.30
CA ASP A 430 -9.83 -9.32 6.67
C ASP A 430 -9.29 -7.92 6.29
N GLN A 431 -9.21 -7.05 7.29
CA GLN A 431 -8.66 -5.71 7.15
C GLN A 431 -7.16 -5.71 6.79
N ASN A 432 -6.39 -6.69 7.27
CA ASN A 432 -4.96 -6.75 6.97
C ASN A 432 -4.75 -7.10 5.49
N LEU A 433 -5.57 -8.01 4.95
CA LEU A 433 -5.57 -8.32 3.52
C LEU A 433 -5.92 -7.07 2.68
N PHE A 434 -6.97 -6.33 3.06
CA PHE A 434 -7.29 -5.05 2.42
C PHE A 434 -6.10 -4.09 2.44
N TYR A 435 -5.49 -3.89 3.62
CA TYR A 435 -4.35 -2.99 3.78
C TYR A 435 -3.14 -3.39 2.91
N GLU A 436 -2.82 -4.67 2.86
CA GLU A 436 -1.74 -5.20 2.01
C GLU A 436 -2.01 -4.92 0.52
N LYS A 437 -3.23 -5.21 0.04
CA LYS A 437 -3.59 -5.00 -1.37
C LYS A 437 -3.73 -3.52 -1.71
N PHE A 438 -4.22 -2.69 -0.78
CA PHE A 438 -4.27 -1.25 -0.94
C PHE A 438 -2.86 -0.66 -1.10
N ALA A 439 -1.93 -1.02 -0.22
CA ALA A 439 -0.53 -0.56 -0.32
C ALA A 439 0.11 -0.96 -1.65
N SER A 440 -0.03 -2.22 -2.06
CA SER A 440 0.46 -2.72 -3.36
C SER A 440 -0.13 -1.93 -4.53
N ALA A 441 -1.45 -1.72 -4.54
CA ALA A 441 -2.14 -1.00 -5.60
C ALA A 441 -1.75 0.49 -5.62
N MET A 442 -1.55 1.14 -4.48
CA MET A 442 -1.06 2.52 -4.38
C MET A 442 0.38 2.66 -4.89
N ILE A 443 1.27 1.71 -4.60
CA ILE A 443 2.64 1.69 -5.14
C ILE A 443 2.62 1.53 -6.67
N LYS A 444 1.73 0.70 -7.19
CA LYS A 444 1.55 0.51 -8.64
C LYS A 444 0.94 1.75 -9.31
N MET A 445 -0.10 2.34 -8.71
CA MET A 445 -0.72 3.60 -9.12
C MET A 445 0.28 4.74 -9.17
N GLY A 446 1.07 4.92 -8.10
CA GLY A 446 2.06 5.99 -7.97
C GLY A 446 3.16 5.96 -9.04
N GLN A 447 3.26 4.90 -9.84
CA GLN A 447 4.24 4.75 -10.91
C GLN A 447 3.66 4.96 -12.32
N LEU A 448 2.37 5.30 -12.42
CA LEU A 448 1.72 5.56 -13.71
C LEU A 448 2.34 6.77 -14.39
N SER A 449 2.90 6.54 -15.59
CA SER A 449 3.38 7.58 -16.51
C SER A 449 4.25 8.67 -15.86
N VAL A 450 5.03 8.32 -14.83
CA VAL A 450 5.87 9.27 -14.11
C VAL A 450 6.93 9.90 -15.01
N LEU A 451 7.23 11.18 -14.76
CA LEU A 451 8.38 11.85 -15.34
C LEU A 451 9.57 11.69 -14.40
N THR A 452 10.74 11.34 -14.94
CA THR A 452 11.99 11.16 -14.18
C THR A 452 13.18 11.76 -14.93
N GLY A 453 14.28 12.02 -14.21
CA GLY A 453 15.49 12.59 -14.81
C GLY A 453 15.26 14.01 -15.34
N GLY A 454 15.54 14.24 -16.62
CA GLY A 454 15.36 15.54 -17.29
C GLY A 454 14.02 15.70 -18.03
N LYS A 455 13.02 14.84 -17.79
CA LYS A 455 11.73 14.85 -18.52
C LYS A 455 10.67 15.78 -17.93
N GLY A 456 11.06 16.68 -17.05
CA GLY A 456 10.21 17.63 -16.34
C GLY A 456 11.08 18.53 -15.48
N GLU A 457 10.48 19.21 -14.51
CA GLU A 457 11.20 20.17 -13.66
C GLU A 457 11.00 19.91 -12.17
N ILE A 458 11.70 20.68 -11.33
CA ILE A 458 11.34 20.86 -9.93
C ILE A 458 10.78 22.27 -9.82
N ARG A 459 9.48 22.42 -9.56
CA ARG A 459 8.85 23.75 -9.54
C ARG A 459 9.24 24.56 -8.30
N ALA A 460 9.27 25.88 -8.42
CA ALA A 460 9.34 26.76 -7.25
C ALA A 460 7.99 26.96 -6.58
N ASN A 461 6.89 26.82 -7.33
CA ASN A 461 5.52 26.89 -6.86
C ASN A 461 4.73 25.75 -7.54
N CYS A 462 3.98 24.95 -6.78
CA CYS A 462 3.29 23.80 -7.33
C CYS A 462 2.09 24.16 -8.23
N SER A 463 1.68 25.43 -8.27
CA SER A 463 0.59 25.90 -9.13
C SER A 463 1.04 26.34 -10.53
N VAL A 464 2.32 26.62 -10.76
CA VAL A 464 2.80 27.22 -12.02
C VAL A 464 4.12 26.63 -12.49
N THR A 465 4.35 26.58 -13.80
CA THR A 465 5.65 26.19 -14.35
C THR A 465 6.72 27.22 -14.00
N ASN A 466 8.00 26.85 -14.02
CA ASN A 466 9.05 27.82 -13.70
C ASN A 466 9.18 28.92 -14.76
N SER A 467 8.87 28.64 -16.03
CA SER A 467 8.86 29.65 -17.10
C SER A 467 7.74 30.68 -16.94
N ASP A 468 6.63 30.29 -16.31
CA ASP A 468 5.47 31.16 -16.08
C ASP A 468 5.49 31.79 -14.67
N ASN A 469 6.53 31.49 -13.87
CA ASN A 469 6.68 32.01 -12.52
C ASN A 469 7.37 33.38 -12.53
N LEU A 470 6.57 34.45 -12.38
CA LEU A 470 7.05 35.83 -12.39
C LEU A 470 8.05 36.15 -11.28
N ASP A 471 7.91 35.50 -10.12
CA ASP A 471 8.83 35.72 -8.99
C ASP A 471 10.22 35.16 -9.30
N LEU A 472 10.29 34.01 -9.98
CA LEU A 472 11.56 33.47 -10.49
C LEU A 472 12.13 34.31 -11.65
N ALA A 473 11.30 34.76 -12.58
CA ALA A 473 11.73 35.59 -13.70
C ALA A 473 12.37 36.91 -13.22
N SER A 474 11.85 37.49 -12.13
CA SER A 474 12.41 38.71 -11.55
C SER A 474 13.80 38.52 -10.93
N VAL A 475 14.14 37.32 -10.43
CA VAL A 475 15.46 37.02 -9.86
C VAL A 475 16.52 36.88 -10.96
N VAL A 476 16.17 36.26 -12.09
CA VAL A 476 17.08 36.06 -13.23
C VAL A 476 17.44 37.41 -13.88
N VAL A 477 16.48 38.33 -14.00
CA VAL A 477 16.72 39.66 -14.59
C VAL A 477 17.65 40.51 -13.69
N VAL A 478 17.61 40.33 -12.37
CA VAL A 478 18.49 41.07 -11.45
C VAL A 478 19.94 40.58 -11.49
N GLU A 479 20.19 39.31 -11.85
CA GLU A 479 21.56 38.80 -12.04
C GLU A 479 22.20 39.27 -13.36
N GLU A 480 21.43 39.39 -14.45
CA GLU A 480 21.96 39.89 -15.75
C GLU A 480 22.37 41.38 -15.70
N ASP A 481 21.75 42.19 -14.83
CA ASP A 481 22.08 43.61 -14.66
C ASP A 481 23.33 43.86 -13.78
N LEU A 482 23.85 42.85 -13.09
CA LEU A 482 25.06 42.96 -12.26
C LEU A 482 26.34 42.54 -12.99
N GLU A 483 26.27 41.66 -13.99
CA GLU A 483 27.43 41.30 -14.83
C GLU A 483 27.75 42.36 -15.88
N THR A 484 26.77 43.14 -16.36
CA THR A 484 26.99 44.18 -17.36
C THR A 484 27.51 45.52 -16.78
N ALA A 485 27.49 45.70 -15.46
CA ALA A 485 28.04 46.88 -14.79
C ALA A 485 29.54 46.75 -14.42
N ALA A 486 30.11 45.54 -14.49
CA ALA A 486 31.50 45.27 -14.12
C ALA A 486 32.52 45.37 -15.29
N GLU A 487 32.06 45.54 -16.53
CA GLU A 487 32.94 45.71 -17.72
C GLU A 487 33.05 47.16 -18.23
N LEU A 488 32.60 48.15 -17.45
CA LEU A 488 32.72 49.59 -17.77
C LEU A 488 33.44 50.42 -16.69
N ARG A 489 34.49 49.87 -16.04
CA ARG A 489 35.43 50.66 -15.24
C ARG A 489 36.90 50.32 -15.48
#